data_AF-A0A016X0H7-F1
#
_entry.id   AF-A0A016X0H7-F1
#
_cell.length_a   1.000
_cell.length_b   1.000
_cell.length_c   1.000
_cell.angle_alpha   90.00
_cell.angle_beta   90.00
_cell.angle_gamma   90.00
#
_symmetry.space_group_name_H-M   'P 1'
#
loop_
_entity.id
_entity.type
_entity.pdbx_description
1 polymer ?
#
loop_
_entity_poly.entity_id
_entity_poly.type
_entity_poly.pdbx_seq_one_letter_code
_entity_poly.pdbx_strand_id
1 'polypeptide(L)'
;MTGPYDDCNLYTTTNEVFQNESIKLATKKYSNESDPTRLKQLAEKDYNEAARDFFIKTIKKARDLRPHAKWGFYGFPYCNYDAGSKGEYRCKDNYQEWNDRMMFIFNESRALYPSIYLGFNASSEQRFRYVQAILKEARRISEMFKPPLPIYAYTKIEYDPLEKLNDFYNDSDLCTTLKQPADLGIDGVVLWSSSANMKDRCQYIESIMDTKIGPCPGEYDVVPDKYDCECDIGYSGNNCSSTSSSSST
;
A
#
# COMPACT_ATOMS: atom_id res chain seq x y z
N MET A 1 10.23 4.95 11.79
CA MET A 1 10.62 3.68 11.15
C MET A 1 10.88 3.98 9.70
N THR A 2 12.15 4.05 9.37
CA THR A 2 12.56 3.99 7.97
C THR A 2 12.11 2.63 7.43
N GLY A 3 11.67 2.59 6.18
CA GLY A 3 11.49 1.33 5.46
C GLY A 3 12.78 0.48 5.51
N PRO A 4 12.75 -0.77 5.02
CA PRO A 4 13.81 -1.76 5.23
C PRO A 4 15.22 -1.15 5.17
N TYR A 5 15.91 -1.23 6.31
CA TYR A 5 17.17 -0.55 6.61
C TYR A 5 18.36 -1.06 5.77
N ASP A 6 18.16 -2.10 4.96
CA ASP A 6 19.27 -2.86 4.39
C ASP A 6 19.34 -2.92 2.85
N ASP A 7 18.37 -2.43 2.07
CA ASP A 7 18.58 -2.40 0.60
C ASP A 7 17.61 -1.51 -0.20
N CYS A 8 17.13 -0.43 0.40
CA CYS A 8 16.30 0.52 -0.33
C CYS A 8 17.07 1.82 -0.49
N ASN A 9 17.66 1.98 -1.67
CA ASN A 9 18.03 3.25 -2.28
C ASN A 9 16.81 4.21 -2.34
N LEU A 10 16.29 4.61 -1.19
CA LEU A 10 15.57 5.85 -1.02
C LEU A 10 16.65 6.93 -1.05
N TYR A 11 17.11 7.25 -2.26
CA TYR A 11 17.88 8.47 -2.53
C TYR A 11 16.98 9.68 -2.25
N THR A 12 16.77 9.96 -0.96
CA THR A 12 16.29 11.22 -0.45
C THR A 12 17.03 11.49 0.85
N THR A 13 17.83 12.55 0.85
CA THR A 13 18.54 13.17 1.97
C THR A 13 17.69 13.41 3.24
N THR A 14 16.36 13.21 3.15
CA THR A 14 15.38 13.41 4.22
C THR A 14 15.38 12.35 5.31
N ASN A 15 15.83 11.11 5.06
CA ASN A 15 15.90 10.09 6.12
C ASN A 15 17.23 10.07 6.86
N GLU A 16 18.31 10.55 6.24
CA GLU A 16 19.65 10.58 6.84
C GLU A 16 19.69 11.42 8.12
N VAL A 17 18.90 12.49 8.20
CA VAL A 17 18.81 13.32 9.40
C VAL A 17 18.40 12.51 10.63
N PHE A 18 17.44 11.59 10.50
CA PHE A 18 17.01 10.74 11.62
C PHE A 18 18.09 9.76 12.04
N GLN A 19 18.83 9.21 11.08
CA GLN A 19 19.94 8.30 11.36
C GLN A 19 21.08 9.04 12.07
N ASN A 20 21.47 10.21 11.54
CA ASN A 20 22.54 11.04 12.08
C ASN A 20 22.20 11.55 13.49
N GLU A 21 20.99 12.02 13.73
CA GLU A 21 20.55 12.45 15.06
C GLU A 21 20.43 11.26 16.03
N SER A 22 19.98 10.09 15.57
CA SER A 22 19.95 8.88 16.40
C SER A 22 21.35 8.44 16.82
N ILE A 23 22.33 8.50 15.91
CA ILE A 23 23.73 8.20 16.22
C ILE A 23 24.28 9.23 17.22
N LYS A 24 24.03 10.54 17.00
CA LYS A 24 24.45 11.59 17.96
C LYS A 24 23.87 11.37 19.35
N LEU A 25 22.60 10.97 19.45
CA LEU A 25 21.95 10.64 20.73
C LEU A 25 22.55 9.39 21.36
N ALA A 26 22.81 8.35 20.56
CA ALA A 26 23.45 7.12 21.03
C ALA A 26 24.88 7.38 21.54
N THR A 27 25.70 8.19 20.86
CA THR A 27 27.04 8.57 21.33
C THR A 27 27.00 9.26 22.70
N LYS A 28 25.99 10.09 22.95
CA LYS A 28 25.81 10.74 24.28
C LYS A 28 25.33 9.75 25.34
N LYS A 29 24.39 8.86 25.00
CA LYS A 29 23.78 7.89 25.91
C LYS A 29 24.72 6.75 26.28
N TYR A 30 25.51 6.27 25.31
CA TYR A 30 26.45 5.17 25.43
C TYR A 30 27.89 5.71 25.41
N SER A 31 28.21 6.62 26.32
CA SER A 31 29.51 7.33 26.35
C SER A 31 30.74 6.43 26.47
N ASN A 32 30.55 5.19 26.91
CA ASN A 32 31.62 4.19 27.06
C ASN A 32 31.82 3.34 25.80
N GLU A 33 30.93 3.45 24.80
CA GLU A 33 31.05 2.74 23.54
C GLU A 33 31.82 3.59 22.53
N SER A 34 32.95 3.08 22.06
CA SER A 34 33.82 3.76 21.10
C SER A 34 33.77 3.14 19.70
N ASP A 35 33.23 1.93 19.54
CA ASP A 35 33.09 1.30 18.22
C ASP A 35 31.95 1.97 17.44
N PRO A 36 32.24 2.63 16.29
CA PRO A 36 31.23 3.27 15.47
C PRO A 36 30.15 2.30 14.96
N THR A 37 30.51 1.04 14.68
CA THR A 37 29.57 0.02 14.20
C THR A 37 28.56 -0.30 15.31
N ARG A 38 29.07 -0.48 16.53
CA ARG A 38 28.24 -0.76 17.69
C ARG A 38 27.35 0.42 18.06
N LEU A 39 27.86 1.65 17.98
CA LEU A 39 27.06 2.87 18.16
C LEU A 39 25.91 2.96 17.15
N LYS A 40 26.15 2.63 15.87
CA LYS A 40 25.10 2.62 14.85
C LYS A 40 24.01 1.59 15.17
N GLN A 41 24.38 0.38 15.58
CA GLN A 41 23.42 -0.65 16.00
C GLN A 41 22.58 -0.23 17.22
N LEU A 42 23.21 0.41 18.21
CA LEU A 42 22.52 0.92 19.39
C LEU A 42 21.56 2.07 19.03
N ALA A 43 21.99 2.98 18.15
CA ALA A 43 21.15 4.05 17.62
C ALA A 43 19.92 3.52 16.89
N GLU A 44 20.11 2.52 16.02
CA GLU A 44 19.01 1.88 15.30
C GLU A 44 18.03 1.18 16.26
N LYS A 45 18.55 0.44 17.25
CA LYS A 45 17.73 -0.20 18.28
C LYS A 45 16.88 0.82 19.03
N ASP A 46 17.51 1.86 19.58
CA ASP A 46 16.83 2.91 20.34
C ASP A 46 15.77 3.63 19.51
N TYR A 47 16.09 3.96 18.25
CA TYR A 47 15.16 4.60 17.33
C TYR A 47 13.97 3.69 17.02
N ASN A 48 14.21 2.41 16.72
CA ASN A 48 13.14 1.47 16.39
C ASN A 48 12.24 1.16 17.59
N GLU A 49 12.78 1.06 18.81
CA GLU A 49 12.00 0.91 20.03
C GLU A 49 11.12 2.13 20.29
N ALA A 50 11.69 3.34 20.22
CA ALA A 50 10.94 4.58 20.40
C ALA A 50 9.88 4.79 19.32
N ALA A 51 10.19 4.49 18.06
CA ALA A 51 9.24 4.57 16.97
C ALA A 51 8.09 3.57 17.17
N ARG A 52 8.40 2.31 17.50
CA ARG A 52 7.39 1.27 17.77
C ARG A 52 6.41 1.73 18.85
N ASP A 53 6.93 2.25 19.96
CA ASP A 53 6.13 2.77 21.06
C ASP A 53 5.23 3.93 20.63
N PHE A 54 5.76 4.88 19.84
CA PHE A 54 5.00 6.00 19.30
C PHE A 54 3.84 5.56 18.40
N PHE A 55 4.10 4.65 17.45
CA PHE A 55 3.08 4.11 16.55
C PHE A 55 1.96 3.41 17.34
N ILE A 56 2.33 2.52 18.27
CA ILE A 56 1.39 1.75 19.08
C ILE A 56 0.55 2.68 19.96
N LYS A 57 1.17 3.59 20.72
CA LYS A 57 0.46 4.50 21.61
C LYS A 57 -0.50 5.42 20.85
N THR A 58 -0.09 5.91 19.68
CA THR A 58 -0.91 6.80 18.85
C THR A 58 -2.17 6.09 18.36
N ILE A 59 -2.03 4.92 17.72
CA ILE A 59 -3.21 4.22 17.16
C ILE A 59 -4.10 3.65 18.26
N LYS A 60 -3.54 3.19 19.40
CA LYS A 60 -4.32 2.80 20.57
C LYS A 60 -5.15 3.97 21.07
N LYS A 61 -4.53 5.14 21.25
CA LYS A 61 -5.26 6.32 21.71
C LYS A 61 -6.37 6.73 20.75
N ALA A 62 -6.12 6.65 19.44
CA ALA A 62 -7.12 6.93 18.42
C ALA A 62 -8.31 5.95 18.50
N ARG A 63 -8.03 4.66 18.67
CA ARG A 63 -9.04 3.61 18.88
C ARG A 63 -9.83 3.81 20.17
N ASP A 64 -9.18 4.13 21.27
CA ASP A 64 -9.86 4.38 22.55
C ASP A 64 -10.83 5.57 22.44
N LEU A 65 -10.43 6.62 21.72
CA LEU A 65 -11.28 7.79 21.51
C LEU A 65 -12.40 7.54 20.50
N ARG A 66 -12.20 6.69 19.51
CA ARG A 66 -13.14 6.38 18.42
C ARG A 66 -13.15 4.88 18.12
N PRO A 67 -13.79 4.06 18.97
CA PRO A 67 -13.67 2.59 18.93
C PRO A 67 -14.30 1.93 17.70
N HIS A 68 -15.26 2.60 17.06
CA HIS A 68 -15.94 2.09 15.87
C HIS A 68 -15.28 2.54 14.55
N ALA A 69 -14.28 3.42 14.60
CA ALA A 69 -13.57 3.83 13.40
C ALA A 69 -12.55 2.76 12.98
N LYS A 70 -12.38 2.60 11.67
CA LYS A 70 -11.41 1.69 11.07
C LYS A 70 -10.04 2.34 11.06
N TRP A 71 -9.35 2.31 12.20
CA TRP A 71 -8.01 2.89 12.31
C TRP A 71 -6.94 2.03 11.64
N GLY A 72 -6.01 2.67 10.96
CA GLY A 72 -4.82 2.06 10.36
C GLY A 72 -3.87 3.14 9.88
N PHE A 73 -2.69 2.74 9.43
CA PHE A 73 -1.70 3.69 8.90
C PHE A 73 -1.70 3.66 7.38
N TYR A 74 -1.75 4.85 6.78
CA TYR A 74 -1.60 5.03 5.35
C TYR A 74 -0.28 4.42 4.83
N GLY A 75 -0.36 3.77 3.68
CA GLY A 75 0.76 3.17 2.97
C GLY A 75 1.08 1.73 3.40
N PHE A 76 0.51 1.24 4.50
CA PHE A 76 0.79 -0.11 5.00
C PHE A 76 -0.24 -1.16 4.53
N PRO A 77 0.21 -2.39 4.18
CA PRO A 77 1.60 -2.84 4.09
C PRO A 77 2.36 -2.28 2.88
N TYR A 78 3.69 -2.29 2.94
CA TYR A 78 4.54 -1.83 1.85
C TYR A 78 4.87 -2.95 0.86
N CYS A 79 5.19 -2.53 -0.37
CA CYS A 79 5.74 -3.36 -1.43
C CYS A 79 6.98 -2.66 -2.01
N ASN A 80 7.77 -3.38 -2.81
CA ASN A 80 8.88 -2.76 -3.52
C ASN A 80 8.41 -1.75 -4.58
N TYR A 81 9.07 -0.60 -4.65
CA TYR A 81 8.71 0.48 -5.59
C TYR A 81 8.83 0.08 -7.06
N ASP A 82 9.68 -0.90 -7.36
CA ASP A 82 9.89 -1.45 -8.69
C ASP A 82 9.02 -2.69 -8.99
N ALA A 83 8.00 -2.98 -8.17
CA ALA A 83 7.16 -4.16 -8.38
C ALA A 83 6.51 -4.17 -9.77
N GLY A 84 6.49 -5.35 -10.37
CA GLY A 84 5.99 -5.59 -11.72
C GLY A 84 6.98 -5.28 -12.84
N SER A 85 8.13 -4.66 -12.55
CA SER A 85 9.11 -4.24 -13.57
C SER A 85 9.79 -5.41 -14.28
N LYS A 86 9.86 -6.59 -13.65
CA LYS A 86 10.44 -7.82 -14.21
C LYS A 86 9.38 -8.89 -14.48
N GLY A 87 8.11 -8.50 -14.58
CA GLY A 87 6.99 -9.40 -14.86
C GLY A 87 6.40 -10.09 -13.63
N GLU A 88 6.82 -9.71 -12.43
CA GLU A 88 6.32 -10.24 -11.17
C GLU A 88 4.95 -9.68 -10.76
N TYR A 89 4.16 -10.50 -10.06
CA TYR A 89 2.83 -10.14 -9.54
C TYR A 89 2.77 -10.14 -8.01
N ARG A 90 3.94 -10.19 -7.35
CA ARG A 90 4.07 -10.25 -5.89
C ARG A 90 5.20 -9.32 -5.45
N CYS A 91 5.13 -8.87 -4.21
CA CYS A 91 6.23 -8.13 -3.59
C CYS A 91 7.46 -9.03 -3.40
N LYS A 92 8.65 -8.43 -3.45
CA LYS A 92 9.90 -9.14 -3.10
C LYS A 92 9.86 -9.69 -1.67
N ASP A 93 10.49 -10.83 -1.45
CA ASP A 93 10.46 -11.55 -0.17
C ASP A 93 10.95 -10.68 1.00
N ASN A 94 12.01 -9.89 0.79
CA ASN A 94 12.52 -8.97 1.82
C ASN A 94 11.51 -7.89 2.26
N TYR A 95 10.57 -7.50 1.38
CA TYR A 95 9.46 -6.61 1.75
C TYR A 95 8.36 -7.35 2.51
N GLN A 96 8.06 -8.59 2.14
CA GLN A 96 7.10 -9.42 2.88
C GLN A 96 7.60 -9.70 4.30
N GLU A 97 8.87 -10.08 4.45
CA GLU A 97 9.54 -10.27 5.74
C GLU A 97 9.57 -8.96 6.56
N TRP A 98 9.74 -7.82 5.89
CA TRP A 98 9.66 -6.54 6.57
C TRP A 98 8.25 -6.29 7.10
N ASN A 99 7.20 -6.54 6.31
CA ASN A 99 5.83 -6.44 6.78
C ASN A 99 5.55 -7.40 7.95
N ASP A 100 6.13 -8.61 7.95
CA ASP A 100 6.01 -9.53 9.09
C ASP A 100 6.64 -8.96 10.37
N ARG A 101 7.77 -8.25 10.27
CA ARG A 101 8.36 -7.52 11.42
C ARG A 101 7.49 -6.35 11.86
N MET A 102 6.65 -5.82 10.98
CA MET A 102 5.71 -4.72 11.24
C MET A 102 4.36 -5.18 11.82
N MET A 103 4.19 -6.46 12.15
CA MET A 103 2.96 -7.00 12.76
C MET A 103 2.49 -6.25 14.01
N PHE A 104 3.38 -5.56 14.71
CA PHE A 104 2.98 -4.72 15.85
C PHE A 104 2.08 -3.54 15.44
N ILE A 105 2.15 -3.05 14.18
CA ILE A 105 1.24 -2.03 13.64
C ILE A 105 -0.09 -2.69 13.29
N PHE A 106 -0.05 -3.82 12.59
CA PHE A 106 -1.24 -4.52 12.12
C PHE A 106 -2.09 -5.04 13.27
N ASN A 107 -1.46 -5.55 14.33
CA ASN A 107 -2.11 -5.98 15.57
C ASN A 107 -2.92 -4.87 16.24
N GLU A 108 -2.51 -3.62 16.04
CA GLU A 108 -3.20 -2.47 16.61
C GLU A 108 -4.14 -1.77 15.61
N SER A 109 -4.19 -2.25 14.38
CA SER A 109 -5.05 -1.73 13.32
C SER A 109 -6.44 -2.39 13.32
N ARG A 110 -7.37 -1.75 12.60
CA ARG A 110 -8.74 -2.21 12.32
C ARG A 110 -9.03 -2.28 10.82
N ALA A 111 -8.11 -1.80 9.99
CA ALA A 111 -8.10 -1.90 8.54
C ALA A 111 -6.68 -1.68 7.99
N LEU A 112 -6.45 -2.10 6.75
CA LEU A 112 -5.20 -1.87 6.00
C LEU A 112 -5.42 -0.78 4.94
N TYR A 113 -4.40 0.03 4.70
CA TYR A 113 -4.47 1.20 3.81
C TYR A 113 -3.28 1.26 2.84
N PRO A 114 -3.07 0.23 1.99
CA PRO A 114 -1.97 0.22 1.04
C PRO A 114 -2.13 1.36 0.02
N SER A 115 -1.01 1.90 -0.45
CA SER A 115 -0.99 2.90 -1.53
C SER A 115 -0.74 2.21 -2.87
N ILE A 116 -1.68 2.35 -3.81
CA ILE A 116 -1.58 1.83 -5.17
C ILE A 116 -1.46 2.95 -6.22
N TYR A 117 -0.90 4.09 -5.80
CA TYR A 117 -0.73 5.26 -6.65
C TYR A 117 0.13 4.98 -7.88
N LEU A 118 -0.33 5.48 -9.01
CA LEU A 118 0.42 5.57 -10.27
C LEU A 118 0.92 7.00 -10.46
N GLY A 119 2.02 7.14 -11.21
CA GLY A 119 2.70 8.43 -11.43
C GLY A 119 4.15 8.29 -11.89
N PHE A 120 4.67 7.06 -11.87
CA PHE A 120 5.99 6.73 -12.40
C PHE A 120 5.91 6.31 -13.88
N ASN A 121 7.05 6.46 -14.58
CA ASN A 121 7.18 6.05 -15.98
C ASN A 121 7.22 4.52 -16.07
N ALA A 122 6.18 3.91 -16.65
CA ALA A 122 6.01 2.48 -16.78
C ALA A 122 4.95 2.17 -17.85
N SER A 123 4.97 0.95 -18.40
CA SER A 123 3.89 0.47 -19.26
C SER A 123 2.62 0.20 -18.44
N SER A 124 1.45 0.19 -19.10
CA SER A 124 0.18 -0.18 -18.44
C SER A 124 0.23 -1.58 -17.82
N GLU A 125 0.90 -2.53 -18.47
CA GLU A 125 1.08 -3.90 -17.97
C GLU A 125 1.93 -3.94 -16.69
N GLN A 126 2.99 -3.14 -16.63
CA GLN A 126 3.80 -3.00 -15.41
C GLN A 126 2.99 -2.36 -14.28
N ARG A 127 2.19 -1.32 -14.57
CA ARG A 127 1.31 -0.69 -13.57
C ARG A 127 0.25 -1.67 -13.05
N PHE A 128 -0.32 -2.49 -13.94
CA PHE A 128 -1.24 -3.57 -13.56
C PHE A 128 -0.60 -4.55 -12.58
N ARG A 129 0.60 -5.03 -12.90
CA ARG A 129 1.40 -5.90 -12.02
C ARG A 129 1.75 -5.26 -10.68
N TYR A 130 2.13 -3.99 -10.71
CA TYR A 130 2.47 -3.20 -9.53
C TYR A 130 1.30 -3.16 -8.54
N VAL A 131 0.12 -2.78 -9.02
CA VAL A 131 -1.09 -2.74 -8.16
C VAL A 131 -1.43 -4.14 -7.65
N GLN A 132 -1.38 -5.16 -8.51
CA GLN A 132 -1.67 -6.53 -8.10
C GLN A 132 -0.71 -7.04 -7.02
N ALA A 133 0.59 -6.73 -7.12
CA ALA A 133 1.58 -7.11 -6.12
C ALA A 133 1.28 -6.51 -4.75
N ILE A 134 0.94 -5.21 -4.69
CA ILE A 134 0.59 -4.52 -3.44
C ILE A 134 -0.69 -5.10 -2.84
N LEU A 135 -1.72 -5.34 -3.66
CA LEU A 135 -3.00 -5.88 -3.19
C LEU A 135 -2.87 -7.33 -2.70
N LYS A 136 -2.04 -8.14 -3.36
CA LYS A 136 -1.72 -9.51 -2.89
C LYS A 136 -1.01 -9.48 -1.54
N GLU A 137 -0.09 -8.54 -1.32
CA GLU A 137 0.57 -8.40 -0.02
C GLU A 137 -0.38 -7.86 1.07
N ALA A 138 -1.25 -6.91 0.74
CA ALA A 138 -2.29 -6.44 1.64
C ALA A 138 -3.23 -7.57 2.06
N ARG A 139 -3.61 -8.44 1.12
CA ARG A 139 -4.38 -9.65 1.41
C ARG A 139 -3.63 -10.62 2.30
N ARG A 140 -2.36 -10.92 2.00
CA ARG A 140 -1.54 -11.82 2.82
C ARG A 140 -1.53 -11.37 4.28
N ILE A 141 -1.31 -10.08 4.54
CA ILE A 141 -1.35 -9.53 5.91
C ILE A 141 -2.77 -9.56 6.49
N SER A 142 -3.80 -9.22 5.71
CA SER A 142 -5.20 -9.25 6.16
C SER A 142 -5.62 -10.62 6.68
N GLU A 143 -5.27 -11.68 5.95
CA GLU A 143 -5.65 -13.06 6.25
C GLU A 143 -4.94 -13.65 7.48
N MET A 144 -3.91 -12.97 8.01
CA MET A 144 -3.29 -13.32 9.29
C MET A 144 -4.21 -13.04 10.49
N PHE A 145 -5.31 -12.30 10.30
CA PHE A 145 -6.27 -11.94 11.33
C PHE A 145 -7.58 -12.72 11.19
N LYS A 146 -8.30 -12.89 12.30
CA LYS A 146 -9.62 -13.55 12.34
C LYS A 146 -10.65 -12.68 13.08
N PRO A 147 -11.69 -12.15 12.39
CA PRO A 147 -11.85 -12.16 10.93
C PRO A 147 -10.71 -11.38 10.22
N PRO A 148 -10.49 -11.60 8.91
CA PRO A 148 -9.49 -10.84 8.14
C PRO A 148 -9.69 -9.33 8.28
N LEU A 149 -8.60 -8.55 8.28
CA LEU A 149 -8.70 -7.09 8.34
C LEU A 149 -9.22 -6.52 7.01
N PRO A 150 -10.21 -5.62 7.02
CA PRO A 150 -10.67 -5.01 5.77
C PRO A 150 -9.58 -4.14 5.14
N ILE A 151 -9.51 -4.13 3.81
CA ILE A 151 -8.50 -3.42 3.02
C ILE A 151 -9.15 -2.27 2.27
N TYR A 152 -8.63 -1.06 2.48
CA TYR A 152 -9.04 0.15 1.78
C TYR A 152 -7.86 0.74 1.01
N ALA A 153 -7.72 0.35 -0.26
CA ALA A 153 -6.58 0.75 -1.07
C ALA A 153 -6.67 2.24 -1.45
N TYR A 154 -5.63 3.01 -1.13
CA TYR A 154 -5.51 4.38 -1.55
C TYR A 154 -5.10 4.44 -3.02
N THR A 155 -5.95 5.05 -3.84
CA THR A 155 -5.64 5.38 -5.24
C THR A 155 -5.85 6.87 -5.50
N LYS A 156 -5.28 7.37 -6.59
CA LYS A 156 -5.60 8.70 -7.12
C LYS A 156 -6.49 8.55 -8.35
N ILE A 157 -6.86 9.70 -8.91
CA ILE A 157 -7.46 9.82 -10.23
C ILE A 157 -6.51 10.51 -11.22
N GLU A 158 -5.32 10.90 -10.74
CA GLU A 158 -4.32 11.74 -11.41
C GLU A 158 -2.90 11.21 -11.17
N TYR A 159 -2.02 11.35 -12.16
CA TYR A 159 -0.61 10.96 -12.02
C TYR A 159 0.16 11.90 -11.10
N ASP A 160 0.01 13.21 -11.30
CA ASP A 160 0.75 14.23 -10.52
C ASP A 160 -0.13 15.45 -10.17
N PRO A 161 -1.00 15.33 -9.14
CA PRO A 161 -1.88 16.41 -8.73
C PRO A 161 -1.17 17.56 -7.98
N LEU A 162 0.14 17.47 -7.74
CA LEU A 162 0.90 18.55 -7.09
C LEU A 162 1.33 19.59 -8.11
N GLU A 163 1.77 19.13 -9.29
CA GLU A 163 2.38 19.99 -10.31
C GLU A 163 1.48 20.18 -11.55
N LYS A 164 0.57 19.24 -11.85
CA LYS A 164 -0.21 19.25 -13.09
C LYS A 164 -1.69 19.50 -12.85
N LEU A 165 -2.27 20.33 -13.71
CA LEU A 165 -3.69 20.69 -13.63
C LEU A 165 -4.62 19.65 -14.28
N ASN A 166 -4.15 18.99 -15.34
CA ASN A 166 -4.97 18.08 -16.15
C ASN A 166 -4.14 16.88 -16.63
N ASP A 167 -3.72 16.03 -15.68
CA ASP A 167 -2.97 14.80 -15.96
C ASP A 167 -3.60 13.61 -15.23
N PHE A 168 -4.78 13.22 -15.73
CA PHE A 168 -5.62 12.17 -15.15
C PHE A 168 -5.26 10.78 -15.66
N TYR A 169 -5.57 9.76 -14.87
CA TYR A 169 -5.40 8.37 -15.29
C TYR A 169 -6.19 8.09 -16.58
N ASN A 170 -5.53 7.39 -17.50
CA ASN A 170 -6.21 6.85 -18.67
C ASN A 170 -7.10 5.65 -18.28
N ASP A 171 -7.90 5.16 -19.23
CA ASP A 171 -8.90 4.13 -18.95
C ASP A 171 -8.29 2.79 -18.49
N SER A 172 -7.08 2.47 -18.97
CA SER A 172 -6.34 1.28 -18.55
C SER A 172 -5.87 1.40 -17.10
N ASP A 173 -5.44 2.58 -16.67
CA ASP A 173 -4.95 2.85 -15.33
C ASP A 173 -6.10 3.03 -14.33
N LEU A 174 -7.24 3.58 -14.76
CA LEU A 174 -8.49 3.57 -13.98
C LEU A 174 -9.00 2.14 -13.78
N CYS A 175 -9.01 1.31 -14.83
CA CYS A 175 -9.33 -0.12 -14.72
C CYS A 175 -8.39 -0.82 -13.72
N THR A 176 -7.08 -0.57 -13.84
CA THR A 176 -6.07 -1.14 -12.94
C THR A 176 -6.27 -0.74 -11.48
N THR A 177 -6.72 0.49 -11.21
CA THR A 177 -6.78 1.01 -9.83
C THR A 177 -8.17 1.01 -9.20
N LEU A 178 -9.22 0.76 -9.99
CA LEU A 178 -10.61 0.69 -9.50
C LEU A 178 -11.20 -0.71 -9.69
N LYS A 179 -11.12 -1.25 -10.91
CA LYS A 179 -11.68 -2.58 -11.23
C LYS A 179 -10.84 -3.71 -10.68
N GLN A 180 -9.52 -3.68 -10.84
CA GLN A 180 -8.65 -4.76 -10.32
C GLN A 180 -8.81 -4.97 -8.79
N PRO A 181 -8.84 -3.93 -7.93
CA PRO A 181 -9.15 -4.14 -6.51
C PRO A 181 -10.52 -4.81 -6.28
N ALA A 182 -11.55 -4.41 -7.03
CA ALA A 182 -12.88 -5.00 -6.92
C ALA A 182 -12.89 -6.48 -7.35
N ASP A 183 -12.27 -6.80 -8.49
CA ASP A 183 -12.14 -8.16 -9.02
C ASP A 183 -11.34 -9.06 -8.08
N LEU A 184 -10.31 -8.51 -7.42
CA LEU A 184 -9.57 -9.24 -6.41
C LEU A 184 -10.41 -9.43 -5.14
N GLY A 185 -11.44 -8.63 -4.86
CA GLY A 185 -12.25 -8.71 -3.64
C GLY A 185 -11.67 -7.88 -2.49
N ILE A 186 -11.11 -6.72 -2.79
CA ILE A 186 -10.68 -5.72 -1.81
C ILE A 186 -11.92 -4.96 -1.29
N ASP A 187 -11.98 -4.67 0.02
CA ASP A 187 -13.18 -4.12 0.68
C ASP A 187 -13.55 -2.69 0.23
N GLY A 188 -12.61 -1.95 -0.35
CA GLY A 188 -12.89 -0.67 -0.99
C GLY A 188 -11.65 0.08 -1.42
N VAL A 189 -11.87 1.24 -2.04
CA VAL A 189 -10.82 2.18 -2.44
C VAL A 189 -11.06 3.55 -1.82
N VAL A 190 -9.97 4.27 -1.55
CA VAL A 190 -9.98 5.67 -1.12
C VAL A 190 -9.42 6.50 -2.27
N LEU A 191 -10.27 7.35 -2.88
CA LEU A 191 -9.84 8.30 -3.91
C LEU A 191 -9.19 9.51 -3.22
N TRP A 192 -7.89 9.68 -3.43
CA TRP A 192 -7.12 10.80 -2.89
C TRP A 192 -6.69 11.76 -4.00
N SER A 193 -6.73 13.05 -3.68
CA SER A 193 -6.14 14.11 -4.51
C SER A 193 -5.51 15.19 -3.63
N SER A 194 -4.61 15.97 -4.22
CA SER A 194 -3.94 17.09 -3.54
C SER A 194 -4.82 18.34 -3.54
N SER A 195 -4.73 19.15 -2.47
CA SER A 195 -5.34 20.48 -2.42
C SER A 195 -4.60 21.52 -3.26
N ALA A 196 -3.41 21.21 -3.78
CA ALA A 196 -2.63 22.10 -4.65
C ALA A 196 -3.44 22.48 -5.89
N ASN A 197 -3.57 23.79 -6.15
CA ASN A 197 -4.30 24.35 -7.30
C ASN A 197 -5.73 23.78 -7.48
N MET A 198 -6.40 23.40 -6.37
CA MET A 198 -7.69 22.72 -6.43
C MET A 198 -8.74 23.49 -7.25
N LYS A 199 -8.81 24.82 -7.08
CA LYS A 199 -9.76 25.66 -7.83
C LYS A 199 -9.58 25.55 -9.34
N ASP A 200 -8.33 25.53 -9.79
CA ASP A 200 -8.00 25.44 -11.22
C ASP A 200 -8.18 24.01 -11.76
N ARG A 201 -8.15 23.02 -10.85
CA ARG A 201 -8.34 21.60 -11.16
C ARG A 201 -9.80 21.14 -11.09
N CYS A 202 -10.67 21.88 -10.41
CA CYS A 202 -12.06 21.50 -10.15
C CYS A 202 -12.82 21.09 -11.42
N GLN A 203 -12.73 21.87 -12.51
CA GLN A 203 -13.46 21.57 -13.75
C GLN A 203 -12.98 20.27 -14.42
N TYR A 204 -11.67 19.98 -14.34
CA TYR A 204 -11.14 18.73 -14.86
C TYR A 204 -11.51 17.54 -13.97
N ILE A 205 -11.49 17.70 -12.65
CA ILE A 205 -11.95 16.68 -11.70
C ILE A 205 -13.43 16.38 -11.92
N GLU A 206 -14.29 17.41 -12.01
CA GLU A 206 -15.72 17.27 -12.32
C GLU A 206 -15.90 16.49 -13.62
N SER A 207 -15.21 16.89 -14.69
CA SER A 207 -15.29 16.18 -15.97
C SER A 207 -14.89 14.71 -15.87
N ILE A 208 -13.83 14.36 -15.14
CA ILE A 208 -13.37 12.97 -15.00
C ILE A 208 -14.33 12.15 -14.13
N MET A 209 -14.88 12.76 -13.08
CA MET A 209 -15.92 12.13 -12.26
C MET A 209 -17.17 11.88 -13.08
N ASP A 210 -17.64 12.83 -13.88
CA ASP A 210 -18.89 12.69 -14.63
C ASP A 210 -18.77 11.77 -15.85
N THR A 211 -17.57 11.61 -16.41
CA THR A 211 -17.38 10.87 -17.66
C THR A 211 -16.74 9.50 -17.51
N LYS A 212 -15.90 9.29 -16.48
CA LYS A 212 -15.11 8.06 -16.34
C LYS A 212 -15.33 7.30 -15.04
N ILE A 213 -15.38 8.01 -13.91
CA ILE A 213 -15.36 7.37 -12.58
C ILE A 213 -16.78 7.19 -12.02
N GLY A 214 -17.61 8.22 -12.14
CA GLY A 214 -18.95 8.32 -11.56
C GLY A 214 -20.01 7.50 -12.30
N PRO A 215 -20.09 7.54 -13.64
CA PRO A 215 -20.80 6.51 -14.37
C PRO A 215 -20.05 5.22 -14.09
N CYS A 216 -20.56 4.35 -13.21
CA CYS A 216 -20.15 2.95 -13.18
C CYS A 216 -20.35 2.46 -14.62
N PRO A 217 -19.30 2.32 -15.45
CA PRO A 217 -19.55 2.12 -16.86
C PRO A 217 -20.11 0.71 -16.97
N GLY A 218 -21.27 0.57 -17.60
CA GLY A 218 -21.88 -0.74 -17.91
C GLY A 218 -21.04 -1.62 -18.83
N GLU A 219 -19.81 -1.20 -19.18
CA GLU A 219 -18.76 -2.03 -19.80
C GLU A 219 -17.72 -2.55 -18.79
N TYR A 220 -17.71 -2.05 -17.55
CA TYR A 220 -17.03 -2.64 -16.40
C TYR A 220 -18.04 -3.33 -15.46
N ASP A 221 -19.21 -3.73 -15.96
CA ASP A 221 -19.81 -4.94 -15.42
C ASP A 221 -18.71 -5.99 -15.44
N VAL A 222 -18.38 -6.54 -14.28
CA VAL A 222 -17.57 -7.74 -14.21
C VAL A 222 -18.37 -8.77 -15.00
N VAL A 223 -18.00 -9.01 -16.27
CA VAL A 223 -18.50 -10.12 -17.07
C VAL A 223 -17.49 -11.23 -16.79
N PRO A 224 -17.74 -12.10 -15.79
CA PRO A 224 -16.77 -13.11 -15.38
C PRO A 224 -16.44 -14.05 -16.55
N ASP A 225 -17.34 -14.15 -17.53
CA ASP A 225 -17.23 -15.02 -18.69
C ASP A 225 -16.34 -14.47 -19.83
N LYS A 226 -15.93 -13.19 -19.78
CA LYS A 226 -15.14 -12.54 -20.86
C LYS A 226 -13.64 -12.41 -20.54
N TYR A 227 -13.26 -12.64 -19.30
CA TYR A 227 -11.88 -12.72 -18.87
C TYR A 227 -11.72 -14.05 -18.16
N ASP A 228 -10.76 -14.86 -18.59
CA ASP A 228 -10.37 -16.09 -17.90
C ASP A 228 -9.65 -15.69 -16.60
N CYS A 229 -10.41 -15.12 -15.66
CA CYS A 229 -10.00 -14.95 -14.29
C CYS A 229 -10.20 -16.31 -13.64
N GLU A 230 -9.21 -17.20 -13.81
CA GLU A 230 -9.11 -18.38 -12.96
C GLU A 230 -9.25 -17.92 -11.51
N CYS A 231 -10.22 -18.49 -10.78
CA CYS A 231 -10.29 -18.29 -9.34
C CYS A 231 -8.95 -18.77 -8.77
N ASP A 232 -8.15 -17.87 -8.20
CA ASP A 232 -6.88 -18.21 -7.55
C ASP A 232 -7.13 -19.40 -6.58
N ILE A 233 -6.25 -20.40 -6.60
CA ILE A 233 -6.39 -21.66 -5.82
C ILE A 233 -6.67 -21.32 -4.35
N GLY A 234 -7.89 -21.65 -3.88
CA GLY A 234 -8.32 -21.42 -2.50
C GLY A 234 -9.47 -20.41 -2.33
N TYR A 235 -9.98 -19.79 -3.39
CA TYR A 235 -11.09 -18.85 -3.32
C TYR A 235 -12.45 -19.47 -3.71
N SER A 236 -13.52 -19.10 -3.01
CA SER A 236 -14.91 -19.39 -3.40
C SER A 236 -15.83 -18.21 -3.04
N GLY A 237 -16.74 -17.85 -3.94
CA GLY A 237 -17.72 -16.78 -3.75
C GLY A 237 -18.72 -16.72 -4.90
N ASN A 238 -19.86 -16.05 -4.72
CA ASN A 238 -20.96 -16.03 -5.71
C ASN A 238 -20.58 -15.45 -7.09
N ASN A 239 -19.42 -14.78 -7.20
CA ASN A 239 -18.89 -14.21 -8.44
C ASN A 239 -17.66 -14.98 -8.98
N CYS A 240 -17.28 -16.11 -8.36
CA CYS A 240 -16.16 -16.94 -8.79
C CYS A 240 -16.51 -18.41 -8.55
N SER A 241 -16.97 -19.08 -9.60
CA SER A 241 -17.27 -20.51 -9.59
C SER A 241 -15.96 -21.29 -9.64
N SER A 242 -15.55 -21.91 -8.54
CA SER A 242 -14.45 -22.87 -8.57
C SER A 242 -14.83 -24.00 -9.53
N THR A 243 -14.14 -24.12 -10.67
CA THR A 243 -14.17 -25.36 -11.44
C THR A 243 -13.56 -26.44 -10.55
N SER A 244 -14.45 -27.23 -9.96
CA SER A 244 -14.13 -28.48 -9.33
C SER A 244 -13.26 -29.28 -10.28
N SER A 245 -12.01 -29.50 -9.86
CA SER A 245 -11.19 -30.58 -10.39
C SER A 245 -11.95 -31.89 -10.30
N SER A 246 -12.52 -32.34 -11.42
CA SER A 246 -12.98 -33.71 -11.61
C SER A 246 -12.11 -34.36 -12.68
N SER A 247 -10.95 -34.85 -12.21
CA SER A 247 -10.33 -36.14 -12.51
C SER A 247 -10.65 -36.85 -13.83
N SER A 248 -9.61 -37.33 -14.51
CA SER A 248 -9.67 -38.51 -15.37
C SER A 248 -8.33 -39.26 -15.36
N THR A 249 -8.32 -40.39 -14.63
CA THR A 249 -7.42 -41.57 -14.68
C THR A 249 -5.91 -41.41 -14.55
#